data_AF-A0A316EVV5-F1
#
_entry.id   AF-A0A316EVV5-F1
#
_cell.length_a   1.000
_cell.length_b   1.000
_cell.length_c   1.000
_cell.angle_alpha   90.00
_cell.angle_beta   90.00
_cell.angle_gamma   90.00
#
_symmetry.space_group_name_H-M   'P 1'
#
loop_
_entity.id
_entity.type
_entity.pdbx_description
1 polymer ?
#
loop_
_entity_poly.entity_id
_entity_poly.type
_entity_poly.pdbx_seq_one_letter_code
_entity_poly.pdbx_strand_id
1 'polypeptide(L)'
;MSNSSLNIDTLSREINLLSLSDKMNRGGYGDLFYDHLTGLTKFKMLSSENNIDELKLSEKTYFGLEQYAIEHSENVESEKSQNEVDWDLIDDAKELLKIKLANSLGIGQNYESSELKPIIKFTTDNYENYLLYKMLYPDSISNPWLPTHNIILENGYLLMVSGQKDFIREYDKKILDKEDENSTGLFVLAKSNSTRGFSGFPIDTRSNMQGLIFDFLRRDASGMRNAIKTEKIASFLKTQQKNYSEQNIRVMFLLPLKRAGLIGSTTSGYFFINSPDDLIHSYKHHREKLRGLQRTLDMYKNKGKQLGIDLETV
;
A
#
# COMPACT_ATOMS: atom_id res chain seq x y z
N MET A 1 -30.77 1.82 15.37
CA MET A 1 -29.54 1.48 14.63
C MET A 1 -29.05 0.16 15.20
N SER A 2 -28.73 -0.84 14.37
CA SER A 2 -28.46 -2.20 14.84
C SER A 2 -27.14 -2.24 15.61
N ASN A 3 -27.18 -2.63 16.88
CA ASN A 3 -26.02 -3.13 17.62
C ASN A 3 -25.49 -4.36 16.86
N SER A 4 -24.54 -4.17 15.96
CA SER A 4 -23.68 -5.28 15.55
C SER A 4 -22.82 -5.59 16.77
N SER A 5 -23.25 -6.56 17.59
CA SER A 5 -22.38 -7.13 18.61
C SER A 5 -21.10 -7.59 17.92
N LEU A 6 -19.95 -7.06 18.33
CA LEU A 6 -18.65 -7.56 17.93
C LEU A 6 -18.64 -9.08 18.15
N ASN A 7 -18.36 -9.83 17.09
CA ASN A 7 -18.22 -11.28 17.14
C ASN A 7 -17.14 -11.72 16.16
N ILE A 8 -16.57 -12.90 16.41
CA ILE A 8 -15.42 -13.38 15.65
C ILE A 8 -15.74 -13.60 14.17
N ASP A 9 -16.98 -13.99 13.84
CA ASP A 9 -17.40 -14.19 12.45
C ASP A 9 -17.38 -12.88 11.64
N THR A 10 -17.83 -11.78 12.27
CA THR A 10 -17.85 -10.45 11.64
C THR A 10 -16.42 -9.94 11.45
N LEU A 11 -15.59 -10.05 12.48
CA LEU A 11 -14.17 -9.65 12.44
C LEU A 11 -13.39 -10.47 11.41
N SER A 12 -13.59 -11.80 11.40
CA SER A 12 -13.00 -12.70 10.42
C SER A 12 -13.40 -12.31 8.99
N ARG A 13 -14.66 -11.95 8.75
CA ARG A 13 -15.11 -11.49 7.44
C ARG A 13 -14.42 -10.18 7.03
N GLU A 14 -14.32 -9.20 7.92
CA GLU A 14 -13.63 -7.93 7.65
C GLU A 14 -12.14 -8.14 7.34
N ILE A 15 -11.45 -8.92 8.16
CA ILE A 15 -10.04 -9.29 7.97
C ILE A 15 -9.85 -10.05 6.65
N ASN A 16 -10.79 -10.91 6.27
CA ASN A 16 -10.69 -11.67 5.02
C ASN A 16 -10.89 -10.80 3.77
N LEU A 17 -11.68 -9.73 3.88
CA LEU A 17 -11.89 -8.73 2.82
C LEU A 17 -10.67 -7.83 2.58
N LEU A 18 -9.70 -7.83 3.50
CA LEU A 18 -8.43 -7.13 3.35
C LEU A 18 -7.76 -7.49 2.02
N SER A 19 -7.82 -6.56 1.06
CA SER A 19 -7.17 -6.63 -0.25
C SER A 19 -6.07 -5.58 -0.31
N LEU A 20 -4.83 -6.03 -0.13
CA LEU A 20 -3.68 -5.20 0.20
C LEU A 20 -3.10 -4.44 -1.02
N SER A 21 -3.52 -4.81 -2.22
CA SER A 21 -2.89 -4.46 -3.50
C SER A 21 -3.56 -3.35 -4.29
N ASP A 22 -4.77 -2.93 -3.93
CA ASP A 22 -5.62 -2.13 -4.82
C ASP A 22 -5.54 -0.60 -4.63
N LYS A 23 -5.05 -0.12 -3.48
CA LYS A 23 -5.37 1.25 -3.02
C LYS A 23 -4.16 2.17 -2.82
N MET A 24 -3.24 2.20 -3.80
CA MET A 24 -2.04 3.07 -3.78
C MET A 24 -2.27 4.56 -4.12
N ASN A 25 -3.32 5.21 -3.58
CA ASN A 25 -3.42 6.66 -3.72
C ASN A 25 -2.55 7.36 -2.67
N ARG A 26 -1.36 7.83 -3.11
CA ARG A 26 -0.48 8.72 -2.34
C ARG A 26 -1.21 10.03 -2.03
N GLY A 27 -1.74 10.15 -0.81
CA GLY A 27 -2.46 11.34 -0.35
C GLY A 27 -3.17 11.11 0.98
N GLY A 28 -4.30 10.39 0.96
CA GLY A 28 -5.22 10.34 2.12
C GLY A 28 -4.78 9.49 3.32
N TYR A 29 -3.76 8.64 3.17
CA TYR A 29 -3.30 7.81 4.30
C TYR A 29 -2.46 8.57 5.32
N GLY A 30 -1.82 9.69 4.91
CA GLY A 30 -1.09 10.54 5.84
C GLY A 30 -2.06 11.20 6.81
N ASP A 31 -3.16 11.73 6.26
CA ASP A 31 -4.22 12.40 7.00
C ASP A 31 -4.85 11.47 8.05
N LEU A 32 -5.18 10.22 7.68
CA LEU A 32 -5.75 9.26 8.63
C LEU A 32 -4.80 8.95 9.80
N PHE A 33 -3.49 8.82 9.57
CA PHE A 33 -2.58 8.55 10.69
C PHE A 33 -2.34 9.81 11.53
N TYR A 34 -2.32 10.99 10.90
CA TYR A 34 -2.34 12.27 11.62
C TYR A 34 -3.61 12.40 12.48
N ASP A 35 -4.77 12.00 11.98
CA ASP A 35 -6.03 12.00 12.72
C ASP A 35 -5.97 11.06 13.93
N HIS A 36 -5.36 9.88 13.78
CA HIS A 36 -5.10 8.97 14.89
C HIS A 36 -4.22 9.62 15.97
N LEU A 37 -3.08 10.22 15.58
CA LEU A 37 -2.21 10.91 16.52
C LEU A 37 -2.90 12.10 17.19
N THR A 38 -3.71 12.84 16.44
CA THR A 38 -4.55 13.93 16.96
C THR A 38 -5.58 13.39 17.95
N GLY A 39 -6.18 12.25 17.65
CA GLY A 39 -7.08 11.53 18.55
C GLY A 39 -6.39 11.19 19.87
N LEU A 40 -5.20 10.60 19.81
CA LEU A 40 -4.43 10.25 21.01
C LEU A 40 -4.06 11.47 21.86
N THR A 41 -3.69 12.59 21.24
CA THR A 41 -3.29 13.80 21.98
C THR A 41 -4.46 14.52 22.65
N LYS A 42 -5.70 14.36 22.17
CA LYS A 42 -6.90 14.91 22.82
C LYS A 42 -7.06 14.43 24.26
N PHE A 43 -6.70 13.18 24.55
CA PHE A 43 -6.79 12.62 25.91
C PHE A 43 -5.83 13.32 26.87
N LYS A 44 -4.67 13.79 26.37
CA LYS A 44 -3.60 14.37 27.19
C LYS A 44 -3.94 15.72 27.82
N MET A 45 -5.09 16.33 27.52
CA MET A 45 -5.42 17.72 27.93
C MET A 45 -4.21 18.67 27.77
N LEU A 46 -3.38 18.47 26.74
CA LEU A 46 -2.34 19.44 26.44
C LEU A 46 -3.04 20.64 25.84
N SER A 47 -2.78 21.80 26.44
CA SER A 47 -3.13 23.12 25.92
C SER A 47 -3.03 23.14 24.39
N SER A 48 -4.04 23.75 23.77
CA SER A 48 -4.39 23.87 22.35
C SER A 48 -3.29 24.36 21.38
N GLU A 49 -2.01 24.27 21.72
CA GLU A 49 -0.91 24.98 21.07
C GLU A 49 0.19 24.09 20.47
N ASN A 50 0.22 22.78 20.74
CA ASN A 50 1.27 21.93 20.16
C ASN A 50 0.83 21.36 18.82
N ASN A 51 1.36 21.93 17.74
CA ASN A 51 1.23 21.39 16.39
C ASN A 51 1.84 19.98 16.35
N ILE A 52 1.09 18.97 15.90
CA ILE A 52 1.54 17.56 15.88
C ILE A 52 2.80 17.36 15.03
N ASP A 53 3.00 18.24 14.04
CA ASP A 53 4.22 18.26 13.23
C ASP A 53 5.49 18.58 14.04
N GLU A 54 5.37 19.20 15.22
CA GLU A 54 6.48 19.50 16.13
C GLU A 54 6.76 18.37 17.12
N LEU A 55 5.86 17.39 17.22
CA LEU A 55 5.97 16.29 18.16
C LEU A 55 6.99 15.28 17.63
N LYS A 56 8.17 15.23 18.27
CA LYS A 56 9.17 14.18 18.01
C LYS A 56 8.62 12.82 18.44
N LEU A 57 7.98 12.14 17.50
CA LEU A 57 7.48 10.79 17.67
C LEU A 57 8.63 9.78 17.66
N SER A 58 8.73 9.05 18.76
CA SER A 58 9.55 7.87 18.97
C SER A 58 8.60 6.75 19.42
N GLU A 59 9.03 5.49 19.32
CA GLU A 59 8.25 4.35 19.83
C GLU A 59 7.80 4.58 21.28
N LYS A 60 8.72 5.03 22.14
CA LYS A 60 8.42 5.32 23.55
C LYS A 60 7.36 6.39 23.71
N THR A 61 7.44 7.49 22.96
CA THR A 61 6.47 8.58 23.08
C THR A 61 5.12 8.21 22.48
N TYR A 62 5.11 7.39 21.43
CA TYR A 62 3.87 6.86 20.83
C TYR A 62 3.15 5.89 21.77
N PHE A 63 3.83 4.84 22.26
CA PHE A 63 3.22 3.89 23.19
C PHE A 63 2.78 4.56 24.50
N GLY A 64 3.52 5.57 24.96
CA GLY A 64 3.10 6.38 26.10
C GLY A 64 1.81 7.17 25.84
N LEU A 65 1.53 7.60 24.61
CA LEU A 65 0.27 8.25 24.25
C LEU A 65 -0.89 7.24 24.18
N GLU A 66 -0.66 6.06 23.62
CA GLU A 66 -1.67 4.99 23.57
C GLU A 66 -2.10 4.56 24.97
N GLN A 67 -1.13 4.24 25.84
CA GLN A 67 -1.39 3.87 27.23
C GLN A 67 -2.19 4.97 27.95
N TYR A 68 -1.75 6.23 27.79
CA TYR A 68 -2.42 7.36 28.43
C TYR A 68 -3.88 7.51 27.95
N ALA A 69 -4.13 7.34 26.65
CA ALA A 69 -5.48 7.45 26.09
C ALA A 69 -6.44 6.37 26.62
N ILE A 70 -5.96 5.14 26.83
CA ILE A 70 -6.74 4.07 27.46
C ILE A 70 -7.03 4.42 28.92
N GLU A 71 -6.00 4.79 29.69
CA GLU A 71 -6.11 5.10 31.12
C GLU A 71 -7.03 6.30 31.42
N HIS A 72 -7.11 7.26 30.50
CA HIS A 72 -7.85 8.51 30.65
C HIS A 72 -9.05 8.60 29.71
N SER A 73 -9.53 7.46 29.20
CA SER A 73 -10.64 7.40 28.25
C SER A 73 -11.94 8.00 28.81
N GLU A 74 -12.16 7.87 30.12
CA GLU A 74 -13.28 8.45 30.87
C GLU A 74 -13.32 9.99 30.85
N ASN A 75 -12.23 10.67 30.49
CA ASN A 75 -12.21 12.13 30.37
C ASN A 75 -12.92 12.65 29.12
N VAL A 76 -13.08 11.80 28.11
CA VAL A 76 -13.63 12.16 26.79
C VAL A 76 -14.92 11.39 26.51
N GLU A 77 -15.06 10.20 27.08
CA GLU A 77 -16.23 9.35 26.93
C GLU A 77 -17.25 9.58 28.04
N SER A 78 -18.53 9.48 27.67
CA SER A 78 -19.64 9.78 28.59
C SER A 78 -20.03 8.59 29.48
N GLU A 79 -19.96 7.36 28.94
CA GLU A 79 -20.29 6.15 29.68
C GLU A 79 -19.47 4.96 29.17
N LYS A 80 -18.89 4.21 30.11
CA LYS A 80 -18.18 2.96 29.84
C LYS A 80 -19.19 1.81 29.77
N SER A 81 -18.98 0.89 28.84
CA SER A 81 -19.74 -0.36 28.77
C SER A 81 -19.70 -1.08 30.11
N GLN A 82 -20.86 -1.58 30.54
CA GLN A 82 -20.98 -2.41 31.75
C GLN A 82 -20.53 -3.86 31.49
N ASN A 83 -20.32 -4.23 30.22
CA ASN A 83 -19.87 -5.56 29.86
C ASN A 83 -18.37 -5.70 30.12
N GLU A 84 -17.96 -6.86 30.63
CA GLU A 84 -16.56 -7.23 30.72
C GLU A 84 -15.93 -7.31 29.33
N VAL A 85 -14.64 -6.95 29.24
CA VAL A 85 -13.87 -7.11 28.02
C VAL A 85 -13.64 -8.59 27.77
N ASP A 86 -14.17 -9.09 26.66
CA ASP A 86 -13.88 -10.42 26.13
C ASP A 86 -12.47 -10.44 25.50
N TRP A 87 -11.47 -10.76 26.34
CA TRP A 87 -10.08 -10.85 25.92
C TRP A 87 -9.82 -11.99 24.93
N ASP A 88 -10.57 -13.10 25.03
CA ASP A 88 -10.44 -14.22 24.11
C ASP A 88 -10.81 -13.80 22.69
N LEU A 89 -11.91 -13.03 22.54
CA LEU A 89 -12.32 -12.47 21.24
C LEU A 89 -11.25 -11.54 20.64
N ILE A 90 -10.63 -10.70 21.48
CA ILE A 90 -9.57 -9.77 21.06
C ILE A 90 -8.34 -10.55 20.58
N ASP A 91 -7.89 -11.53 21.36
CA ASP A 91 -6.73 -12.35 21.06
C ASP A 91 -6.93 -13.17 19.78
N ASP A 92 -8.12 -13.78 19.61
CA ASP A 92 -8.48 -14.51 18.40
C ASP A 92 -8.47 -13.60 17.16
N ALA A 93 -9.08 -12.41 17.26
CA ALA A 93 -9.12 -11.45 16.16
C ALA A 93 -7.71 -10.93 15.80
N LYS A 94 -6.86 -10.71 16.81
CA LYS A 94 -5.46 -10.31 16.64
C LYS A 94 -4.66 -11.38 15.91
N GLU A 95 -4.79 -12.64 16.32
CA GLU A 95 -4.09 -13.75 15.68
C GLU A 95 -4.59 -13.98 14.25
N LEU A 96 -5.89 -13.85 13.98
CA LEU A 96 -6.45 -13.90 12.62
C LEU A 96 -5.84 -12.84 11.72
N LEU A 97 -5.75 -11.59 12.18
CA LEU A 97 -5.12 -10.51 11.41
C LEU A 97 -3.64 -10.80 11.17
N LYS A 98 -2.91 -11.22 12.21
CA LYS A 98 -1.49 -11.59 12.10
C LYS A 98 -1.26 -12.69 11.06
N ILE A 99 -2.05 -13.76 11.09
CA ILE A 99 -1.99 -14.86 10.11
C ILE A 99 -2.29 -14.35 8.71
N LYS A 100 -3.34 -13.53 8.54
CA LYS A 100 -3.69 -12.92 7.26
C LYS A 100 -2.54 -12.08 6.69
N LEU A 101 -1.91 -11.25 7.52
CA LEU A 101 -0.77 -10.41 7.13
C LEU A 101 0.47 -11.25 6.79
N ALA A 102 0.82 -12.22 7.63
CA ALA A 102 1.97 -13.10 7.40
C ALA A 102 1.83 -13.93 6.12
N ASN A 103 0.63 -14.47 5.86
CA ASN A 103 0.32 -15.19 4.62
C ASN A 103 0.34 -14.28 3.41
N SER A 104 -0.22 -13.07 3.53
CA SER A 104 -0.18 -12.08 2.44
C SER A 104 1.25 -11.66 2.13
N LEU A 105 2.10 -11.54 3.14
CA LEU A 105 3.52 -11.23 2.97
C LEU A 105 4.37 -12.42 2.51
N GLY A 106 3.79 -13.60 2.30
CA GLY A 106 4.53 -14.80 1.90
C GLY A 106 5.47 -15.33 2.98
N ILE A 107 5.37 -14.83 4.21
CA ILE A 107 6.23 -15.21 5.32
C ILE A 107 5.73 -16.53 5.94
N GLY A 108 4.40 -16.71 6.01
CA GLY A 108 3.78 -17.92 6.55
C GLY A 108 4.38 -18.35 7.89
N GLN A 109 4.93 -19.56 7.95
CA GLN A 109 5.55 -20.14 9.15
C GLN A 109 6.89 -19.49 9.55
N ASN A 110 7.54 -18.72 8.66
CA ASN A 110 8.82 -18.07 8.92
C ASN A 110 8.69 -16.73 9.65
N TYR A 111 7.51 -16.45 10.24
CA TYR A 111 7.18 -15.19 10.89
C TYR A 111 8.21 -14.77 11.94
N GLU A 112 8.62 -15.70 12.79
CA GLU A 112 9.54 -15.44 13.90
C GLU A 112 10.92 -14.96 13.45
N SER A 113 11.36 -15.39 12.26
CA SER A 113 12.63 -15.01 11.64
C SER A 113 12.53 -13.83 10.67
N SER A 114 11.32 -13.30 10.44
CA SER A 114 11.11 -12.27 9.42
C SER A 114 11.52 -10.89 9.92
N GLU A 115 12.22 -10.15 9.06
CA GLU A 115 12.49 -8.73 9.29
C GLU A 115 11.20 -7.90 9.34
N LEU A 116 10.10 -8.39 8.79
CA LEU A 116 8.79 -7.72 8.81
C LEU A 116 8.03 -7.91 10.13
N LYS A 117 8.52 -8.76 11.04
CA LYS A 117 7.89 -9.05 12.33
C LYS A 117 7.57 -7.79 13.15
N PRO A 118 8.46 -6.77 13.28
CA PRO A 118 8.14 -5.56 14.04
C PRO A 118 6.98 -4.75 13.43
N ILE A 119 6.87 -4.73 12.10
CA ILE A 119 5.82 -4.00 11.37
C ILE A 119 4.47 -4.71 11.55
N ILE A 120 4.44 -6.03 11.39
CA ILE A 120 3.23 -6.83 11.61
C ILE A 120 2.77 -6.69 13.05
N LYS A 121 3.70 -6.85 14.01
CA LYS A 121 3.41 -6.71 15.44
C LYS A 121 2.81 -5.34 15.76
N PHE A 122 3.46 -4.26 15.34
CA PHE A 122 2.96 -2.90 15.57
C PHE A 122 1.54 -2.71 15.01
N THR A 123 1.30 -3.23 13.81
CA THR A 123 -0.01 -3.14 13.15
C THR A 123 -1.08 -3.94 13.92
N THR A 124 -0.76 -5.15 14.37
CA THR A 124 -1.69 -6.00 15.12
C THR A 124 -1.97 -5.47 16.52
N ASP A 125 -0.98 -4.88 17.19
CA ASP A 125 -1.13 -4.25 18.51
C ASP A 125 -2.03 -2.99 18.40
N ASN A 126 -1.93 -2.23 17.30
CA ASN A 126 -2.84 -1.12 17.01
C ASN A 126 -4.30 -1.58 16.82
N TYR A 127 -4.48 -2.71 16.14
CA TYR A 127 -5.81 -3.29 15.92
C TYR A 127 -6.43 -3.83 17.21
N GLU A 128 -5.61 -4.42 18.08
CA GLU A 128 -6.01 -4.81 19.43
C GLU A 128 -6.52 -3.61 20.24
N ASN A 129 -5.77 -2.49 20.26
CA ASN A 129 -6.19 -1.27 20.95
C ASN A 129 -7.52 -0.72 20.41
N TYR A 130 -7.74 -0.79 19.09
CA TYR A 130 -9.04 -0.45 18.48
C TYR A 130 -10.18 -1.31 19.04
N LEU A 131 -10.01 -2.63 19.09
CA LEU A 131 -11.03 -3.56 19.56
C LEU A 131 -11.31 -3.36 21.06
N LEU A 132 -10.25 -3.26 21.86
CA LEU A 132 -10.34 -2.97 23.29
C LEU A 132 -11.16 -1.70 23.52
N TYR A 133 -10.81 -0.60 22.85
CA TYR A 133 -11.52 0.65 23.01
C TYR A 133 -12.99 0.55 22.53
N LYS A 134 -13.25 -0.15 21.42
CA LYS A 134 -14.61 -0.36 20.91
C LYS A 134 -15.46 -1.19 21.87
N MET A 135 -14.88 -2.11 22.63
CA MET A 135 -15.60 -2.90 23.63
C MET A 135 -15.87 -2.12 24.91
N LEU A 136 -14.90 -1.29 25.33
CA LEU A 136 -15.07 -0.37 26.45
C LEU A 136 -16.09 0.73 26.14
N TYR A 137 -16.12 1.22 24.90
CA TYR A 137 -16.98 2.32 24.45
C TYR A 137 -17.60 2.03 23.07
N PRO A 138 -18.65 1.18 22.98
CA PRO A 138 -19.25 0.75 21.72
C PRO A 138 -19.76 1.87 20.83
N ASP A 139 -20.27 2.95 21.43
CA ASP A 139 -20.84 4.09 20.72
C ASP A 139 -19.87 5.27 20.59
N SER A 140 -18.60 5.08 20.99
CA SER A 140 -17.60 6.14 20.90
C SER A 140 -17.34 6.57 19.47
N ILE A 141 -17.54 7.86 19.23
CA ILE A 141 -17.08 8.57 18.03
C ILE A 141 -15.66 9.14 18.20
N SER A 142 -15.11 9.08 19.42
CA SER A 142 -13.80 9.65 19.77
C SER A 142 -12.69 8.60 19.84
N ASN A 143 -12.98 7.33 19.54
CA ASN A 143 -12.01 6.25 19.51
C ASN A 143 -10.82 6.64 18.62
N PRO A 144 -9.62 6.86 19.19
CA PRO A 144 -8.50 7.40 18.44
C PRO A 144 -7.90 6.37 17.49
N TRP A 145 -8.24 5.08 17.60
CA TRP A 145 -7.81 4.02 16.69
C TRP A 145 -8.80 3.75 15.54
N LEU A 146 -9.93 4.47 15.44
CA LEU A 146 -10.80 4.40 14.25
C LEU A 146 -10.05 4.70 12.95
N PRO A 147 -9.20 5.75 12.88
CA PRO A 147 -8.44 6.02 11.66
C PRO A 147 -7.43 4.91 11.34
N THR A 148 -6.76 4.31 12.34
CA THR A 148 -5.82 3.21 12.09
C THR A 148 -6.53 1.93 11.65
N HIS A 149 -7.72 1.65 12.18
CA HIS A 149 -8.60 0.60 11.66
C HIS A 149 -8.89 0.81 10.16
N ASN A 150 -9.24 2.03 9.74
CA ASN A 150 -9.48 2.34 8.33
C ASN A 150 -8.20 2.21 7.48
N ILE A 151 -7.05 2.64 8.00
CA ILE A 151 -5.76 2.47 7.33
C ILE A 151 -5.45 0.98 7.10
N ILE A 152 -5.70 0.14 8.09
CA ILE A 152 -5.39 -1.30 8.05
C ILE A 152 -6.42 -2.04 7.20
N LEU A 153 -7.69 -2.06 7.62
CA LEU A 153 -8.71 -2.95 7.06
C LEU A 153 -9.35 -2.42 5.79
N GLU A 154 -9.57 -1.11 5.67
CA GLU A 154 -10.15 -0.54 4.46
C GLU A 154 -9.10 -0.29 3.38
N ASN A 155 -7.90 0.17 3.77
CA ASN A 155 -6.89 0.65 2.84
C ASN A 155 -5.71 -0.31 2.63
N GLY A 156 -5.52 -1.30 3.50
CA GLY A 156 -4.48 -2.32 3.35
C GLY A 156 -3.06 -1.83 3.62
N TYR A 157 -2.91 -0.81 4.46
CA TYR A 157 -1.60 -0.29 4.85
C TYR A 157 -1.16 -0.88 6.19
N LEU A 158 0.13 -1.20 6.29
CA LEU A 158 0.76 -1.51 7.57
C LEU A 158 1.29 -0.25 8.21
N LEU A 159 1.29 -0.22 9.54
CA LEU A 159 1.69 0.95 10.32
C LEU A 159 2.96 0.65 11.09
N MET A 160 3.80 1.67 11.23
CA MET A 160 4.92 1.62 12.17
C MET A 160 5.33 3.02 12.64
N VAL A 161 5.65 3.16 13.91
CA VAL A 161 6.43 4.30 14.42
C VAL A 161 7.79 3.78 14.82
N SER A 162 8.86 4.48 14.42
CA SER A 162 10.21 4.15 14.84
C SER A 162 11.00 5.36 15.32
N GLY A 163 11.75 5.17 16.41
CA GLY A 163 12.71 6.16 16.90
C GLY A 163 13.95 6.32 15.99
N GLN A 164 14.18 5.40 15.06
CA GLN A 164 15.32 5.41 14.15
C GLN A 164 15.06 6.33 12.95
N LYS A 165 15.92 7.34 12.75
CA LYS A 165 15.77 8.35 11.69
C LYS A 165 15.72 7.75 10.28
N ASP A 166 16.62 6.80 10.00
CA ASP A 166 16.82 6.19 8.69
C ASP A 166 16.07 4.84 8.53
N PHE A 167 15.21 4.48 9.49
CA PHE A 167 14.45 3.22 9.53
C PHE A 167 13.87 2.81 8.17
N ILE A 168 13.16 3.75 7.55
CA ILE A 168 12.45 3.57 6.28
C ILE A 168 13.44 3.25 5.16
N ARG A 169 14.58 3.94 5.11
CA ARG A 169 15.61 3.72 4.08
C ARG A 169 16.33 2.39 4.30
N GLU A 170 16.54 1.99 5.55
CA GLU A 170 17.17 0.71 5.87
C GLU A 170 16.27 -0.48 5.54
N TYR A 171 14.98 -0.39 5.88
CA TYR A 171 14.00 -1.43 5.57
C TYR A 171 13.71 -1.53 4.08
N ASP A 172 13.55 -0.41 3.37
CA ASP A 172 13.36 -0.39 1.91
C ASP A 172 14.52 -1.13 1.21
N LYS A 173 15.77 -0.91 1.63
CA LYS A 173 16.94 -1.62 1.08
C LYS A 173 16.93 -3.12 1.40
N LYS A 174 16.75 -3.49 2.68
CA LYS A 174 16.81 -4.89 3.11
C LYS A 174 15.70 -5.76 2.50
N ILE A 175 14.51 -5.18 2.31
CA ILE A 175 13.38 -5.86 1.69
C ILE A 175 13.60 -6.03 0.18
N LEU A 176 14.19 -5.04 -0.49
CA LEU A 176 14.51 -5.14 -1.92
C LEU A 176 15.66 -6.12 -2.21
N ASP A 177 16.59 -6.30 -1.28
CA ASP A 177 17.75 -7.19 -1.45
C ASP A 177 17.43 -8.68 -1.25
N LYS A 178 16.26 -9.03 -0.69
CA LYS A 178 15.80 -10.42 -0.56
C LYS A 178 14.80 -10.74 -1.67
N GLU A 179 15.24 -11.54 -2.65
CA GLU A 179 14.40 -12.16 -3.68
C GLU A 179 13.42 -13.20 -3.08
N ASP A 180 12.60 -12.81 -2.10
CA ASP A 180 11.59 -13.71 -1.54
C ASP A 180 10.40 -13.80 -2.50
N GLU A 181 10.26 -14.96 -3.14
CA GLU A 181 9.32 -15.27 -4.24
C GLU A 181 7.83 -15.08 -3.88
N ASN A 182 7.49 -14.90 -2.60
CA ASN A 182 6.11 -14.96 -2.11
C ASN A 182 5.52 -13.67 -1.52
N SER A 183 6.27 -12.57 -1.42
CA SER A 183 5.69 -11.36 -0.80
C SER A 183 4.55 -10.78 -1.66
N THR A 184 3.62 -10.00 -1.08
CA THR A 184 2.61 -9.26 -1.87
C THR A 184 2.63 -7.77 -1.54
N GLY A 185 2.22 -6.98 -2.54
CA GLY A 185 2.23 -5.52 -2.61
C GLY A 185 1.52 -4.83 -1.45
N LEU A 186 2.19 -4.82 -0.30
CA LEU A 186 1.84 -4.08 0.89
C LEU A 186 2.56 -2.73 0.89
N PHE A 187 2.02 -1.76 1.61
CA PHE A 187 2.70 -0.50 1.80
C PHE A 187 2.78 -0.21 3.29
N VAL A 188 4.01 0.04 3.75
CA VAL A 188 4.28 0.36 5.14
C VAL A 188 4.28 1.87 5.25
N LEU A 189 3.40 2.40 6.09
CA LEU A 189 3.39 3.77 6.53
C LEU A 189 4.20 3.86 7.81
N ALA A 190 5.25 4.66 7.76
CA ALA A 190 6.17 4.81 8.86
C ALA A 190 6.37 6.28 9.24
N LYS A 191 6.37 6.55 10.55
CA LYS A 191 6.95 7.78 11.10
C LYS A 191 8.29 7.45 11.70
N SER A 192 9.35 8.02 11.13
CA SER A 192 10.67 8.06 11.75
C SER A 192 10.87 9.36 12.53
N ASN A 193 11.87 9.36 13.41
CA ASN A 193 12.37 10.55 14.13
C ASN A 193 13.08 11.58 13.21
N SER A 194 12.69 11.64 11.93
CA SER A 194 13.10 12.68 10.98
C SER A 194 12.14 13.87 11.01
N THR A 195 12.61 15.04 10.59
CA THR A 195 11.81 16.28 10.49
C THR A 195 10.82 16.28 9.32
N ARG A 196 10.78 15.22 8.51
CA ARG A 196 9.78 15.07 7.44
C ARG A 196 8.52 14.40 8.03
N GLY A 197 7.37 14.68 7.40
CA GLY A 197 6.10 14.04 7.71
C GLY A 197 6.13 12.53 7.46
N PHE A 198 4.95 11.89 7.46
CA PHE A 198 4.86 10.45 7.17
C PHE A 198 5.54 10.09 5.86
N SER A 199 6.27 8.96 5.89
CA SER A 199 6.82 8.38 4.68
C SER A 199 6.53 6.89 4.69
N GLY A 200 6.55 6.29 3.52
CA GLY A 200 6.25 4.87 3.41
C GLY A 200 6.97 4.24 2.25
N PHE A 201 7.11 2.94 2.33
CA PHE A 201 7.76 2.13 1.32
C PHE A 201 6.82 0.98 0.93
N PRO A 202 6.77 0.62 -0.37
CA PRO A 202 6.11 -0.60 -0.78
C PRO A 202 6.96 -1.80 -0.35
N ILE A 203 6.30 -2.84 0.16
CA ILE A 203 6.85 -4.19 0.20
C ILE A 203 6.56 -4.75 -1.20
N ASP A 204 7.56 -4.64 -2.06
CA ASP A 204 7.38 -4.68 -3.50
C ASP A 204 7.54 -6.08 -4.09
N THR A 205 6.47 -6.61 -4.68
CA THR A 205 6.52 -7.86 -5.46
C THR A 205 6.17 -7.68 -6.91
N ARG A 206 6.38 -6.46 -7.41
CA ARG A 206 6.24 -6.15 -8.83
C ARG A 206 7.04 -7.13 -9.67
N SER A 207 8.25 -7.53 -9.28
CA SER A 207 9.05 -8.52 -10.02
C SER A 207 8.35 -9.88 -10.15
N ASN A 208 7.79 -10.41 -9.06
CA ASN A 208 7.10 -11.71 -9.07
C ASN A 208 5.78 -11.63 -9.84
N MET A 209 5.04 -10.54 -9.68
CA MET A 209 3.81 -10.30 -10.45
C MET A 209 4.08 -10.07 -11.92
N GLN A 210 5.18 -9.40 -12.26
CA GLN A 210 5.66 -9.27 -13.62
C GLN A 210 6.06 -10.63 -14.19
N GLY A 211 6.76 -11.47 -13.43
CA GLY A 211 7.11 -12.85 -13.81
C GLY A 211 5.86 -13.70 -14.08
N LEU A 212 4.91 -13.71 -13.14
CA LEU A 212 3.66 -14.47 -13.26
C LEU A 212 2.83 -14.03 -14.47
N ILE A 213 2.68 -12.71 -14.69
CA ILE A 213 1.97 -12.17 -15.85
C ILE A 213 2.74 -12.47 -17.14
N PHE A 214 4.06 -12.36 -17.12
CA PHE A 214 4.90 -12.67 -18.26
C PHE A 214 4.77 -14.14 -18.66
N ASP A 215 4.78 -15.07 -17.70
CA ASP A 215 4.58 -16.49 -17.95
C ASP A 215 3.18 -16.81 -18.48
N PHE A 216 2.16 -16.16 -17.91
CA PHE A 216 0.79 -16.25 -18.42
C PHE A 216 0.71 -15.81 -19.88
N LEU A 217 1.29 -14.65 -20.22
CA LEU A 217 1.31 -14.14 -21.61
C LEU A 217 2.16 -15.00 -22.54
N ARG A 218 3.28 -15.55 -22.05
CA ARG A 218 4.15 -16.46 -22.80
C ARG A 218 3.42 -17.73 -23.22
N ARG A 219 2.61 -18.29 -22.31
CA ARG A 219 1.82 -19.50 -22.55
C ARG A 219 0.58 -19.24 -23.39
N ASP A 220 -0.17 -18.18 -23.07
CA ASP A 220 -1.55 -18.02 -23.57
C ASP A 220 -1.71 -16.91 -24.62
N ALA A 221 -0.71 -16.03 -24.76
CA ALA A 221 -0.72 -14.85 -25.65
C ALA A 221 0.56 -14.75 -26.50
N SER A 222 1.03 -15.86 -27.05
CA SER A 222 2.27 -15.89 -27.83
C SER A 222 2.08 -15.22 -29.21
N GLY A 223 2.68 -14.03 -29.37
CA GLY A 223 2.67 -13.21 -30.57
C GLY A 223 1.45 -12.30 -30.75
N MET A 224 1.58 -11.27 -31.59
CA MET A 224 0.62 -10.16 -31.71
C MET A 224 -0.82 -10.56 -32.06
N ARG A 225 -1.00 -11.71 -32.72
CA ARG A 225 -2.31 -12.23 -33.16
C ARG A 225 -3.12 -12.82 -32.00
N ASN A 226 -2.46 -13.20 -30.92
CA ASN A 226 -3.08 -13.84 -29.76
C ASN A 226 -3.15 -12.89 -28.56
N ALA A 227 -3.22 -11.58 -28.79
CA ALA A 227 -3.23 -10.58 -27.73
C ALA A 227 -4.42 -10.77 -26.76
N ILE A 228 -4.13 -10.67 -25.46
CA ILE A 228 -5.10 -10.84 -24.38
C ILE A 228 -5.35 -9.49 -23.70
N LYS A 229 -6.63 -9.15 -23.50
CA LYS A 229 -7.01 -7.90 -22.82
C LYS A 229 -6.73 -7.94 -21.31
N THR A 230 -6.62 -6.77 -20.70
CA THR A 230 -6.33 -6.63 -19.27
C THR A 230 -7.37 -7.32 -18.39
N GLU A 231 -8.64 -7.34 -18.79
CA GLU A 231 -9.75 -8.01 -18.09
C GLU A 231 -9.48 -9.51 -17.89
N LYS A 232 -8.91 -10.17 -18.90
CA LYS A 232 -8.55 -11.59 -18.83
C LYS A 232 -7.32 -11.83 -17.95
N ILE A 233 -6.35 -10.93 -17.99
CA ILE A 233 -5.18 -10.98 -17.10
C ILE A 233 -5.63 -10.80 -15.64
N ALA A 234 -6.55 -9.86 -15.37
CA ALA A 234 -7.15 -9.66 -14.06
C ALA A 234 -7.88 -10.92 -13.58
N SER A 235 -8.64 -11.57 -14.47
CA SER A 235 -9.34 -12.82 -14.16
C SER A 235 -8.36 -13.94 -13.80
N PHE A 236 -7.25 -14.08 -14.53
CA PHE A 236 -6.19 -15.03 -14.19
C PHE A 236 -5.58 -14.73 -12.82
N LEU A 237 -5.23 -13.48 -12.52
CA LEU A 237 -4.69 -13.11 -11.21
C LEU A 237 -5.67 -13.43 -10.07
N LYS A 238 -6.99 -13.23 -10.28
CA LYS A 238 -8.01 -13.63 -9.30
C LYS A 238 -7.98 -15.12 -8.99
N THR A 239 -7.75 -15.98 -9.98
CA THR A 239 -7.61 -17.44 -9.73
C THR A 239 -6.39 -17.78 -8.88
N GLN A 240 -5.38 -16.92 -8.88
CA GLN A 240 -4.18 -17.02 -8.04
C GLN A 240 -4.35 -16.30 -6.69
N GLN A 241 -5.58 -15.96 -6.32
CA GLN A 241 -5.92 -15.18 -5.12
C GLN A 241 -5.23 -13.80 -5.08
N LYS A 242 -4.96 -13.21 -6.25
CA LYS A 242 -4.39 -11.87 -6.40
C LYS A 242 -5.43 -10.93 -6.99
N ASN A 243 -5.91 -9.97 -6.21
CA ASN A 243 -6.89 -8.99 -6.64
C ASN A 243 -6.19 -7.67 -7.01
N TYR A 244 -6.26 -7.30 -8.29
CA TYR A 244 -5.75 -6.02 -8.78
C TYR A 244 -6.77 -5.39 -9.73
N SER A 245 -6.97 -4.08 -9.62
CA SER A 245 -7.67 -3.28 -10.62
C SER A 245 -6.94 -3.33 -11.95
N GLU A 246 -7.67 -3.25 -13.06
CA GLU A 246 -7.07 -3.25 -14.39
C GLU A 246 -6.06 -2.11 -14.59
N GLN A 247 -6.33 -0.96 -13.99
CA GLN A 247 -5.42 0.18 -14.04
C GLN A 247 -4.09 -0.13 -13.33
N ASN A 248 -4.14 -0.75 -12.15
CA ASN A 248 -2.94 -1.17 -11.44
C ASN A 248 -2.17 -2.23 -12.23
N ILE A 249 -2.86 -3.21 -12.84
CA ILE A 249 -2.22 -4.22 -13.69
C ILE A 249 -1.47 -3.55 -14.85
N ARG A 250 -2.10 -2.55 -15.51
CA ARG A 250 -1.48 -1.81 -16.61
C ARG A 250 -0.26 -1.01 -16.15
N VAL A 251 -0.38 -0.24 -15.08
CA VAL A 251 0.65 0.71 -14.63
C VAL A 251 1.81 0.00 -13.94
N MET A 252 1.52 -0.94 -13.03
CA MET A 252 2.52 -1.55 -12.15
C MET A 252 3.24 -2.74 -12.78
N PHE A 253 2.57 -3.48 -13.68
CA PHE A 253 3.12 -4.74 -14.20
C PHE A 253 3.33 -4.72 -15.71
N LEU A 254 2.29 -4.41 -16.48
CA LEU A 254 2.37 -4.49 -17.95
C LEU A 254 3.25 -3.39 -18.56
N LEU A 255 3.18 -2.16 -18.04
CA LEU A 255 3.98 -1.06 -18.57
C LEU A 255 5.49 -1.28 -18.37
N PRO A 256 5.99 -1.71 -17.19
CA PRO A 256 7.39 -2.12 -17.03
C PRO A 256 7.82 -3.24 -17.98
N LEU A 257 7.05 -4.34 -18.07
CA LEU A 257 7.35 -5.45 -18.99
C LEU A 257 7.40 -4.99 -20.46
N LYS A 258 6.49 -4.10 -20.85
CA LYS A 258 6.49 -3.50 -22.20
C LYS A 258 7.70 -2.61 -22.43
N ARG A 259 8.10 -1.80 -21.43
CA ARG A 259 9.30 -0.94 -21.54
C ARG A 259 10.58 -1.77 -21.66
N ALA A 260 10.63 -2.91 -20.97
CA ALA A 260 11.73 -3.87 -21.04
C ALA A 260 11.79 -4.66 -22.37
N GLY A 261 10.77 -4.55 -23.24
CA GLY A 261 10.74 -5.26 -24.52
C GLY A 261 10.38 -6.74 -24.40
N LEU A 262 9.82 -7.15 -23.26
CA LEU A 262 9.43 -8.52 -22.99
C LEU A 262 8.02 -8.83 -23.53
N ILE A 263 7.14 -7.81 -23.55
CA ILE A 263 5.77 -7.93 -24.05
C ILE A 263 5.41 -6.78 -24.99
N GLY A 264 4.49 -7.07 -25.90
CA GLY A 264 3.91 -6.12 -26.84
C GLY A 264 2.50 -5.72 -26.45
N SER A 265 1.95 -4.74 -27.18
CA SER A 265 0.53 -4.35 -27.04
C SER A 265 -0.05 -3.99 -28.40
N THR A 266 -1.29 -4.42 -28.66
CA THR A 266 -2.13 -3.98 -29.77
C THR A 266 -3.41 -3.33 -29.23
N THR A 267 -4.30 -2.88 -30.12
CA THR A 267 -5.67 -2.49 -29.73
C THR A 267 -6.47 -3.63 -29.12
N SER A 268 -6.08 -4.88 -29.37
CA SER A 268 -6.76 -6.09 -28.89
C SER A 268 -6.24 -6.59 -27.53
N GLY A 269 -5.12 -6.06 -27.03
CA GLY A 269 -4.57 -6.43 -25.72
C GLY A 269 -3.05 -6.48 -25.69
N TYR A 270 -2.52 -7.26 -24.76
CA TYR A 270 -1.09 -7.49 -24.52
C TYR A 270 -0.69 -8.90 -24.99
N PHE A 271 0.54 -9.05 -25.46
CA PHE A 271 1.04 -10.32 -25.98
C PHE A 271 2.52 -10.51 -25.66
N PHE A 272 2.97 -11.75 -25.57
CA PHE A 272 4.38 -12.07 -25.46
C PHE A 272 5.08 -11.90 -26.82
N ILE A 273 6.22 -11.20 -26.83
CA ILE A 273 7.00 -10.98 -28.06
C ILE A 273 7.79 -12.26 -28.34
N ASN A 274 7.36 -13.02 -29.34
CA ASN A 274 8.00 -14.29 -29.71
C ASN A 274 8.80 -14.22 -31.01
N SER A 275 8.76 -13.08 -31.71
CA SER A 275 9.37 -12.90 -33.01
C SER A 275 9.92 -11.47 -33.22
N PRO A 276 10.85 -11.26 -34.16
CA PRO A 276 11.28 -9.91 -34.54
C PRO A 276 10.14 -9.03 -35.06
N ASP A 277 9.16 -9.61 -35.75
CA ASP A 277 8.01 -8.87 -36.29
C ASP A 277 7.11 -8.32 -35.18
N ASP A 278 6.89 -9.11 -34.12
CA ASP A 278 6.18 -8.70 -32.91
C ASP A 278 6.86 -7.52 -32.21
N LEU A 279 8.21 -7.57 -32.14
CA LEU A 279 9.02 -6.51 -31.57
C LEU A 279 8.90 -5.23 -32.40
N ILE A 280 9.07 -5.35 -33.72
CA ILE A 280 8.92 -4.23 -34.66
C ILE A 280 7.53 -3.60 -34.53
N HIS A 281 6.48 -4.43 -34.46
CA HIS A 281 5.10 -3.97 -34.31
C HIS A 281 4.90 -3.18 -33.02
N SER A 282 5.36 -3.75 -31.89
CA SER A 282 5.21 -3.15 -30.56
C SER A 282 5.88 -1.78 -30.42
N TYR A 283 7.00 -1.59 -31.11
CA TYR A 283 7.80 -0.37 -31.05
C TYR A 283 7.65 0.55 -32.27
N LYS A 284 6.84 0.18 -33.26
CA LYS A 284 6.55 1.01 -34.44
C LYS A 284 6.06 2.39 -34.03
N HIS A 285 5.22 2.48 -32.99
CA HIS A 285 4.72 3.74 -32.46
C HIS A 285 5.78 4.61 -31.78
N HIS A 286 6.82 4.02 -31.15
CA HIS A 286 7.94 4.79 -30.62
C HIS A 286 8.76 5.41 -31.74
N ARG A 287 9.02 4.64 -32.81
CA ARG A 287 9.72 5.15 -33.99
C ARG A 287 8.94 6.25 -34.71
N GLU A 288 7.62 6.07 -34.87
CA GLU A 288 6.76 7.10 -35.45
C GLU A 288 6.63 8.34 -34.56
N LYS A 289 6.59 8.19 -33.23
CA LYS A 289 6.62 9.32 -32.28
C LYS A 289 7.92 10.10 -32.36
N LEU A 290 9.07 9.41 -32.43
CA LEU A 290 10.38 10.04 -32.63
C LEU A 290 10.44 10.78 -33.97
N ARG A 291 9.92 10.18 -35.05
CA ARG A 291 9.78 10.86 -36.36
C ARG A 291 8.89 12.09 -36.29
N GLY A 292 7.78 12.04 -35.55
CA GLY A 292 6.88 13.17 -35.35
C GLY A 292 7.53 14.32 -34.57
N LEU A 293 8.26 14.00 -33.50
CA LEU A 293 9.07 14.98 -32.75
C LEU A 293 10.16 15.60 -33.62
N GLN A 294 10.88 14.79 -34.39
CA GLN A 294 11.90 15.27 -35.33
C GLN A 294 11.30 16.25 -36.36
N ARG A 295 10.18 15.90 -37.00
CA ARG A 295 9.48 16.78 -37.95
C ARG A 295 9.05 18.10 -37.32
N THR A 296 8.63 18.05 -36.05
CA THR A 296 8.23 19.23 -35.30
C THR A 296 9.43 20.12 -35.02
N LEU A 297 10.55 19.54 -34.56
CA LEU A 297 11.82 20.25 -34.37
C LEU A 297 12.34 20.86 -35.66
N ASP A 298 12.31 20.13 -36.78
CA ASP A 298 12.75 20.61 -38.08
C ASP A 298 11.88 21.80 -38.55
N MET A 299 10.56 21.74 -38.32
CA MET A 299 9.65 22.85 -38.59
C MET A 299 10.00 24.10 -37.76
N TYR A 300 10.28 23.93 -36.46
CA TYR A 300 10.68 25.04 -35.60
C TYR A 300 12.03 25.62 -35.99
N LYS A 301 13.01 24.79 -36.34
CA LYS A 301 14.31 25.23 -36.90
C LYS A 301 14.11 26.08 -38.16
N ASN A 302 13.26 25.63 -39.07
CA ASN A 302 12.99 26.38 -40.31
C ASN A 302 12.27 27.71 -40.05
N LYS A 303 11.31 27.74 -39.12
CA LYS A 303 10.65 29.00 -38.71
C LYS A 303 11.61 29.94 -37.97
N GLY A 304 12.48 29.41 -37.11
CA GLY A 304 13.54 30.18 -36.45
C GLY A 304 14.44 30.86 -37.47
N LYS A 305 14.91 30.13 -38.48
CA LYS A 305 15.69 30.67 -39.61
C LYS A 305 14.94 31.79 -40.35
N GLN A 306 13.64 31.63 -40.59
CA GLN A 306 12.81 32.67 -41.22
C GLN A 306 12.66 33.92 -40.36
N LEU A 307 12.70 33.77 -39.04
CA LEU A 307 12.61 34.86 -38.06
C LEU A 307 13.98 35.43 -37.65
N GLY A 308 15.08 34.96 -38.26
CA GLY A 308 16.44 35.40 -37.92
C GLY A 308 16.98 34.86 -36.59
N ILE A 309 16.35 33.83 -36.03
CA ILE A 309 16.74 33.19 -34.76
C ILE A 309 17.46 31.89 -35.08
N ASP A 310 18.75 31.81 -34.72
CA ASP A 310 19.51 30.56 -34.83
C ASP A 310 19.31 29.70 -33.58
N LEU A 311 18.55 28.62 -33.74
CA LEU A 311 18.23 27.69 -32.66
C LEU A 311 19.33 26.64 -32.42
N GLU A 312 20.47 26.71 -33.12
CA GLU A 312 21.60 25.78 -32.93
C GLU A 312 22.67 26.29 -31.95
N THR A 313 22.53 27.51 -31.42
CA THR A 313 23.47 28.15 -30.48
C THR A 313 22.92 28.38 -29.06
N VAL A 314 21.75 27.82 -28.74
CA VAL A 314 21.13 27.86 -27.40
C VAL A 314 21.25 26.50 -26.71
#